data_AF-A0A956IHV8-F1
#
_entry.id   AF-A0A956IHV8-F1
#
_cell.length_a   1.000
_cell.length_b   1.000
_cell.length_c   1.000
_cell.angle_alpha   90.00
_cell.angle_beta   90.00
_cell.angle_gamma   90.00
#
_symmetry.space_group_name_H-M   'P 1'
#
loop_
_entity.id
_entity.type
_entity.pdbx_description
1 polymer ?
#
loop_
_entity_poly.entity_id
_entity_poly.type
_entity_poly.pdbx_seq_one_letter_code
_entity_poly.pdbx_strand_id
1 'polypeptide(L)'
;HIEVFTRRAQLCRSDLGLSTVGGQASLKTLVDEPDFALASFLLSVLGEGSFLSLLWFLHAHAPDPITKQVALLTAQDEARHVAFGLAHLARHAELDPTMHARMRDAVHRRHDALRDTAGLNELVFDALVVVAAGGYSPEALRHGYGAVVELKRDMDEGRRKRLIRLGFDEEEAAALSSLHTRNFM
;
A
#
# COMPACT_ATOMS: atom_id res chain seq x y z
N HIS A 1 -6.07 9.95 9.53
CA HIS A 1 -6.57 8.56 9.73
C HIS A 1 -6.10 7.88 11.00
N ILE A 2 -4.84 8.08 11.44
CA ILE A 2 -4.26 7.41 12.62
C ILE A 2 -5.19 7.44 13.84
N GLU A 3 -5.71 8.62 14.21
CA GLU A 3 -6.57 8.76 15.40
C GLU A 3 -7.80 7.85 15.39
N VAL A 4 -8.55 7.80 14.29
CA VAL A 4 -9.79 7.01 14.23
C VAL A 4 -9.51 5.51 14.21
N PHE A 5 -8.46 5.05 13.51
CA PHE A 5 -8.07 3.63 13.52
C PHE A 5 -7.55 3.20 14.89
N THR A 6 -6.75 4.04 15.56
CA THR A 6 -6.29 3.80 16.94
C THR A 6 -7.48 3.67 17.89
N ARG A 7 -8.43 4.61 17.85
CA ARG A 7 -9.63 4.55 18.68
C ARG A 7 -10.47 3.31 18.38
N ARG A 8 -10.66 2.95 17.10
CA ARG A 8 -11.37 1.72 16.72
C ARG A 8 -10.71 0.47 17.30
N ALA A 9 -9.38 0.36 17.21
CA ALA A 9 -8.63 -0.77 17.75
C ALA A 9 -8.75 -0.86 19.29
N GLN A 10 -8.67 0.28 19.98
CA GLN A 10 -8.74 0.36 21.44
C GLN A 10 -10.13 0.03 22.03
N LEU A 11 -11.19 0.01 21.21
CA LEU A 11 -12.50 -0.47 21.67
C LEU A 11 -12.53 -1.98 21.94
N CYS A 12 -11.63 -2.74 21.31
CA CYS A 12 -11.60 -4.19 21.41
C CYS A 12 -10.35 -4.72 22.13
N ARG A 13 -9.32 -3.90 22.34
CA ARG A 13 -8.04 -4.30 22.97
C ARG A 13 -7.47 -3.18 23.83
N SER A 14 -6.83 -3.53 24.94
CA SER A 14 -6.09 -2.59 25.79
C SER A 14 -4.83 -2.04 25.11
N ASP A 15 -4.21 -2.87 24.25
CA ASP A 15 -2.94 -2.59 23.60
C ASP A 15 -3.08 -2.70 22.09
N LEU A 16 -2.36 -1.81 21.38
CA LEU A 16 -2.29 -1.82 19.93
C LEU A 16 -1.39 -2.95 19.42
N GLY A 17 -1.56 -3.28 18.12
CA GLY A 17 -0.66 -4.21 17.44
C GLY A 17 0.78 -3.69 17.35
N LEU A 18 1.69 -4.59 16.97
CA LEU A 18 3.10 -4.28 16.86
C LEU A 18 3.42 -3.63 15.50
N SER A 19 4.31 -2.63 15.52
CA SER A 19 4.99 -2.18 14.31
C SER A 19 6.25 -3.01 14.13
N THR A 20 6.26 -3.89 13.12
CA THR A 20 7.39 -4.79 12.86
C THR A 20 8.63 -4.01 12.40
N VAL A 21 9.82 -4.59 12.59
CA VAL A 21 11.09 -3.98 12.14
C VAL A 21 11.04 -3.64 10.65
N GLY A 22 10.49 -4.54 9.81
CA GLY A 22 10.32 -4.30 8.38
C GLY A 22 9.37 -3.14 8.07
N GLY A 23 8.25 -3.03 8.79
CA GLY A 23 7.34 -1.89 8.65
C GLY A 23 8.01 -0.56 9.00
N GLN A 24 8.77 -0.52 10.10
CA GLN A 24 9.51 0.67 10.53
C GLN A 24 10.63 1.05 9.53
N ALA A 25 11.40 0.07 9.03
CA ALA A 25 12.44 0.30 8.02
C ALA A 25 11.83 0.81 6.70
N SER A 26 10.69 0.27 6.29
CA SER A 26 9.93 0.74 5.12
C SER A 26 9.51 2.21 5.29
N LEU A 27 8.96 2.60 6.44
CA LEU A 27 8.62 4.01 6.66
C LEU A 27 9.87 4.90 6.73
N LYS A 28 10.93 4.44 7.38
CA LYS A 28 12.19 5.19 7.49
C LYS A 28 12.80 5.51 6.13
N THR A 29 12.78 4.58 5.18
CA THR A 29 13.28 4.83 3.82
C THR A 29 12.47 5.87 3.05
N LEU A 30 11.22 6.15 3.43
CA LEU A 30 10.46 7.29 2.88
C LEU A 30 10.88 8.61 3.54
N VAL A 31 11.08 8.58 4.86
CA VAL A 31 11.49 9.76 5.64
C VAL A 31 12.91 10.22 5.29
N ASP A 32 13.80 9.26 5.02
CA ASP A 32 15.21 9.54 4.72
C ASP A 32 15.46 9.99 3.26
N GLU A 33 14.48 9.84 2.35
CA GLU A 33 14.63 10.29 0.96
C GLU A 33 14.58 11.83 0.90
N PRO A 34 15.71 12.51 0.59
CA PRO A 34 15.78 13.97 0.68
C PRO A 34 15.03 14.68 -0.46
N ASP A 35 14.79 14.00 -1.58
CA ASP A 35 14.03 14.56 -2.68
C ASP A 35 12.52 14.34 -2.48
N PHE A 36 11.78 15.42 -2.30
CA PHE A 36 10.34 15.37 -2.06
C PHE A 36 9.57 14.68 -3.20
N ALA A 37 9.95 14.88 -4.46
CA ALA A 37 9.28 14.25 -5.59
C ALA A 37 9.52 12.73 -5.54
N LEU A 38 10.75 12.28 -5.26
CA LEU A 38 11.04 10.85 -5.13
C LEU A 38 10.36 10.23 -3.91
N ALA A 39 10.36 10.91 -2.76
CA ALA A 39 9.64 10.45 -1.57
C ALA A 39 8.12 10.35 -1.84
N SER A 40 7.53 11.36 -2.48
CA SER A 40 6.13 11.40 -2.88
C SER A 40 5.78 10.32 -3.92
N PHE A 41 6.70 9.99 -4.83
CA PHE A 41 6.55 8.87 -5.76
C PHE A 41 6.52 7.53 -5.03
N LEU A 42 7.50 7.27 -4.17
CA LEU A 42 7.57 6.02 -3.41
C LEU A 42 6.37 5.84 -2.48
N LEU A 43 5.89 6.94 -1.86
CA LEU A 43 4.71 6.93 -1.02
C LEU A 43 3.42 6.87 -1.85
N SER A 44 3.10 7.89 -2.64
CA SER A 44 1.76 8.05 -3.22
C SER A 44 1.46 7.10 -4.39
N VAL A 45 2.50 6.74 -5.18
CA VAL A 45 2.32 5.94 -6.40
C VAL A 45 2.52 4.47 -6.12
N LEU A 46 3.59 4.13 -5.39
CA LEU A 46 3.88 2.75 -5.01
C LEU A 46 3.18 2.34 -3.69
N GLY A 47 3.27 3.15 -2.63
CA GLY A 47 2.66 2.87 -1.31
C GLY A 47 1.15 3.07 -1.24
N GLU A 48 0.66 4.32 -1.19
CA GLU A 48 -0.74 4.72 -0.97
C GLU A 48 -1.69 4.17 -2.03
N GLY A 49 -1.22 4.06 -3.26
CA GLY A 49 -1.99 3.39 -4.30
C GLY A 49 -2.27 1.90 -4.02
N SER A 50 -1.48 1.27 -3.17
CA SER A 50 -1.71 -0.08 -2.64
C SER A 50 -2.64 -0.02 -1.41
N PHE A 51 -2.52 0.99 -0.55
CA PHE A 51 -3.44 1.23 0.56
C PHE A 51 -4.87 1.55 0.12
N LEU A 52 -5.05 2.17 -1.05
CA LEU A 52 -6.38 2.46 -1.59
C LEU A 52 -7.20 1.17 -1.79
N SER A 53 -6.62 0.15 -2.45
CA SER A 53 -7.29 -1.15 -2.63
C SER A 53 -7.55 -1.84 -1.29
N LEU A 54 -6.62 -1.75 -0.34
CA LEU A 54 -6.81 -2.28 1.01
C LEU A 54 -7.99 -1.61 1.73
N LEU A 55 -8.16 -0.29 1.61
CA LEU A 55 -9.27 0.41 2.25
C LEU A 55 -10.62 0.05 1.63
N TRP A 56 -10.68 -0.14 0.30
CA TRP A 56 -11.87 -0.65 -0.36
C TRP A 56 -12.20 -2.09 0.06
N PHE A 57 -11.19 -2.93 0.22
CA PHE A 57 -11.33 -4.29 0.76
C PHE A 57 -11.88 -4.27 2.20
N LEU A 58 -11.31 -3.43 3.07
CA LEU A 58 -11.81 -3.25 4.43
C LEU A 58 -13.24 -2.72 4.44
N HIS A 59 -13.60 -1.80 3.54
CA HIS A 59 -14.97 -1.33 3.40
C HIS A 59 -15.94 -2.46 3.00
N ALA A 60 -15.54 -3.34 2.08
CA ALA A 60 -16.36 -4.46 1.66
C ALA A 60 -16.57 -5.49 2.78
N HIS A 61 -15.49 -5.84 3.49
CA HIS A 61 -15.43 -6.97 4.42
C HIS A 61 -15.51 -6.61 5.90
N ALA A 62 -15.48 -5.33 6.27
CA ALA A 62 -15.47 -4.95 7.68
C ALA A 62 -16.69 -5.50 8.44
N PRO A 63 -16.50 -5.89 9.72
CA PRO A 63 -17.50 -6.63 10.49
C PRO A 63 -18.68 -5.76 10.95
N ASP A 64 -18.55 -4.45 10.88
CA ASP A 64 -19.54 -3.51 11.38
C ASP A 64 -19.64 -2.23 10.53
N PRO A 65 -20.79 -1.53 10.54
CA PRO A 65 -21.02 -0.35 9.72
C PRO A 65 -20.06 0.82 10.00
N ILE A 66 -19.57 0.97 11.24
CA ILE A 66 -18.69 2.08 11.61
C ILE A 66 -17.31 1.86 10.98
N THR A 67 -16.77 0.64 11.06
CA THR A 67 -15.51 0.30 10.40
C THR A 67 -15.62 0.44 8.88
N LYS A 68 -16.76 0.06 8.28
CA LYS A 68 -17.03 0.31 6.85
C LYS A 68 -16.99 1.80 6.49
N GLN A 69 -17.60 2.64 7.33
CA GLN A 69 -17.61 4.10 7.11
C GLN A 69 -16.21 4.71 7.26
N VAL A 70 -15.44 4.28 8.26
CA VAL A 70 -14.06 4.74 8.47
C VAL A 70 -13.18 4.38 7.27
N ALA A 71 -13.29 3.14 6.78
CA ALA A 71 -12.55 2.69 5.60
C ALA A 71 -12.93 3.47 4.35
N LEU A 72 -14.24 3.72 4.11
CA LEU A 72 -14.74 4.51 2.98
C LEU A 72 -14.18 5.93 2.97
N LEU A 73 -14.30 6.65 4.09
CA LEU A 73 -13.85 8.05 4.18
C LEU A 73 -12.32 8.13 4.03
N THR A 74 -11.60 7.18 4.63
CA THR A 74 -10.14 7.12 4.47
C THR A 74 -9.76 6.82 3.02
N ALA A 75 -10.47 5.92 2.32
CA ALA A 75 -10.23 5.64 0.91
C ALA A 75 -10.40 6.88 0.02
N GLN A 76 -11.37 7.75 0.35
CA GLN A 76 -11.56 9.02 -0.37
C GLN A 76 -10.39 9.99 -0.16
N ASP A 77 -9.83 10.04 1.04
CA ASP A 77 -8.64 10.84 1.33
C ASP A 77 -7.41 10.29 0.61
N GLU A 78 -7.18 8.97 0.69
CA GLU A 78 -6.04 8.35 0.01
C GLU A 78 -6.14 8.47 -1.51
N ALA A 79 -7.35 8.43 -2.09
CA ALA A 79 -7.55 8.72 -3.50
C ALA A 79 -7.09 10.14 -3.87
N ARG A 80 -7.25 11.12 -2.98
CA ARG A 80 -6.75 12.49 -3.19
C ARG A 80 -5.23 12.58 -3.07
N HIS A 81 -4.61 11.86 -2.14
CA HIS A 81 -3.15 11.80 -2.05
C HIS A 81 -2.53 11.18 -3.31
N VAL A 82 -3.08 10.06 -3.79
CA VAL A 82 -2.69 9.42 -5.06
C VAL A 82 -2.85 10.39 -6.23
N ALA A 83 -3.99 11.09 -6.31
CA ALA A 83 -4.24 12.06 -7.38
C ALA A 83 -3.22 13.21 -7.37
N PHE A 84 -2.90 13.74 -6.18
CA PHE A 84 -1.87 14.76 -6.02
C PHE A 84 -0.50 14.23 -6.47
N GLY A 85 -0.09 13.05 -5.99
CA GLY A 85 1.20 12.44 -6.35
C GLY A 85 1.34 12.25 -7.85
N LEU A 86 0.31 11.70 -8.52
CA LEU A 86 0.30 11.55 -9.97
C LEU A 86 0.45 12.88 -10.72
N ALA A 87 -0.33 13.90 -10.34
CA ALA A 87 -0.28 15.20 -11.00
C ALA A 87 1.07 15.91 -10.79
N HIS A 88 1.58 15.88 -9.55
CA HIS A 88 2.86 16.46 -9.19
C HIS A 88 4.01 15.82 -9.98
N LEU A 89 4.05 14.49 -10.04
CA LEU A 89 5.12 13.76 -10.70
C LEU A 89 5.06 13.82 -12.22
N ALA A 90 3.86 13.81 -12.80
CA ALA A 90 3.69 14.05 -14.23
C ALA A 90 4.27 15.42 -14.61
N ARG A 91 4.00 16.46 -13.81
CA ARG A 91 4.56 17.80 -14.06
C ARG A 91 6.09 17.82 -13.96
N HIS A 92 6.66 17.09 -13.01
CA HIS A 92 8.11 16.96 -12.90
C HIS A 92 8.72 16.23 -14.11
N ALA A 93 8.08 15.16 -14.59
CA ALA A 93 8.55 14.42 -15.76
C ALA A 93 8.46 15.21 -17.07
N GLU A 94 7.49 16.12 -17.20
CA GLU A 94 7.43 17.06 -18.33
C GLU A 94 8.59 18.05 -18.36
N LEU A 95 9.10 18.44 -17.19
CA LEU A 95 10.12 19.49 -17.04
C LEU A 95 11.55 18.93 -17.00
N ASP A 96 11.72 17.74 -16.44
CA ASP A 96 13.01 17.08 -16.24
C ASP A 96 13.03 15.73 -16.98
N PRO A 97 13.71 15.65 -18.14
CA PRO A 97 13.83 14.40 -18.90
C PRO A 97 14.50 13.26 -18.12
N THR A 98 15.22 13.55 -17.03
CA THR A 98 15.86 12.53 -16.19
C THR A 98 14.94 11.94 -15.13
N MET A 99 13.74 12.50 -14.96
CA MET A 99 12.83 12.16 -13.87
C MET A 99 12.45 10.67 -13.83
N HIS A 100 12.13 10.05 -14.97
CA HIS A 100 11.82 8.61 -15.02
C HIS A 100 12.99 7.75 -14.58
N ALA A 101 14.22 8.09 -14.97
CA ALA A 101 15.41 7.38 -14.52
C ALA A 101 15.61 7.52 -13.01
N ARG A 102 15.43 8.72 -12.47
CA ARG A 102 15.55 8.96 -11.02
C ARG A 102 14.48 8.21 -10.21
N MET A 103 13.25 8.15 -10.71
CA MET A 103 12.17 7.34 -10.12
C MET A 103 12.52 5.85 -10.12
N ARG A 104 12.97 5.31 -11.26
CA ARG A 104 13.45 3.92 -11.38
C ARG A 104 14.52 3.62 -10.34
N ASP A 105 15.55 4.45 -10.28
CA ASP A 105 16.65 4.29 -9.34
C ASP A 105 16.16 4.35 -7.89
N ALA A 106 15.17 5.20 -7.57
CA ALA A 106 14.58 5.27 -6.25
C ALA A 106 13.86 3.96 -5.87
N VAL A 107 13.14 3.31 -6.81
CA VAL A 107 12.53 2.00 -6.57
C VAL A 107 13.60 0.94 -6.27
N HIS A 108 14.66 0.89 -7.06
CA HIS A 108 15.75 -0.07 -6.85
C HIS A 108 16.48 0.17 -5.52
N ARG A 109 16.87 1.41 -5.21
CA ARG A 109 17.50 1.75 -3.92
C ARG A 109 16.63 1.34 -2.73
N ARG A 110 15.33 1.62 -2.80
CA ARG A 110 14.38 1.23 -1.75
C ARG A 110 14.27 -0.28 -1.63
N HIS A 111 14.20 -1.00 -2.76
CA HIS A 111 14.15 -2.45 -2.77
C HIS A 111 15.39 -3.05 -2.09
N ASP A 112 16.58 -2.60 -2.49
CA ASP A 112 17.86 -3.08 -1.95
C ASP A 112 17.99 -2.79 -0.46
N ALA A 113 17.62 -1.58 -0.03
CA ALA A 113 17.65 -1.19 1.38
C ALA A 113 16.71 -2.03 2.26
N LEU A 114 15.62 -2.55 1.68
CA LEU A 114 14.63 -3.34 2.41
C LEU A 114 14.83 -4.83 2.27
N ARG A 115 15.72 -5.31 1.40
CA ARG A 115 15.91 -6.73 1.09
C ARG A 115 16.09 -7.63 2.31
N ASP A 116 16.81 -7.16 3.32
CA ASP A 116 17.15 -7.93 4.52
C ASP A 116 16.07 -7.81 5.63
N THR A 117 15.10 -6.92 5.43
CA THR A 117 13.92 -6.74 6.30
C THR A 117 12.62 -7.12 5.59
N ALA A 118 12.74 -7.59 4.34
CA ALA A 118 11.65 -8.04 3.50
C ALA A 118 11.12 -9.36 4.03
N GLY A 119 10.00 -9.28 4.73
CA GLY A 119 9.21 -10.42 5.15
C GLY A 119 7.76 -9.98 5.17
N LEU A 120 6.87 -10.87 4.72
CA LEU A 120 5.44 -10.65 4.83
C LEU A 120 5.14 -10.25 6.28
N ASN A 121 4.31 -9.24 6.47
CA ASN A 121 3.66 -9.06 7.75
C ASN A 121 2.57 -10.13 7.82
N GLU A 122 2.97 -11.37 8.09
CA GLU A 122 2.08 -12.55 8.19
C GLU A 122 0.90 -12.26 9.11
N LEU A 123 1.11 -11.45 10.16
CA LEU A 123 0.05 -11.01 11.07
C LEU A 123 -1.01 -10.13 10.38
N VAL A 124 -0.60 -9.24 9.48
CA VAL A 124 -1.53 -8.44 8.67
C VAL A 124 -2.23 -9.32 7.64
N PHE A 125 -1.50 -10.21 6.97
CA PHE A 125 -2.10 -11.15 6.02
C PHE A 125 -3.19 -11.99 6.70
N ASP A 126 -2.87 -12.65 7.81
CA ASP A 126 -3.80 -13.47 8.57
C ASP A 126 -4.99 -12.66 9.10
N ALA A 127 -4.75 -11.43 9.58
CA ALA A 127 -5.82 -10.55 10.01
C ALA A 127 -6.79 -10.21 8.86
N LEU A 128 -6.28 -9.94 7.66
CA LEU A 128 -7.13 -9.69 6.48
C LEU A 128 -7.90 -10.94 6.06
N VAL A 129 -7.29 -12.13 6.17
CA VAL A 129 -7.98 -13.40 5.91
C VAL A 129 -9.15 -13.57 6.87
N VAL A 130 -8.94 -13.35 8.17
CA VAL A 130 -10.00 -13.46 9.19
C VAL A 130 -11.11 -12.42 8.96
N VAL A 131 -10.74 -11.17 8.62
CA VAL A 131 -11.71 -10.12 8.30
C VAL A 131 -12.58 -10.50 7.11
N ALA A 132 -11.98 -10.96 6.01
CA ALA A 132 -12.73 -11.36 4.82
C ALA A 132 -13.50 -12.67 4.97
N ALA A 133 -13.00 -13.60 5.79
CA ALA A 133 -13.67 -14.86 6.09
C ALA A 133 -14.98 -14.64 6.85
N GLY A 134 -15.05 -13.63 7.73
CA GLY A 134 -16.21 -13.38 8.58
C GLY A 134 -16.48 -14.50 9.61
N GLY A 135 -15.54 -15.45 9.77
CA GLY A 135 -15.66 -16.62 10.63
C GLY A 135 -14.44 -17.55 10.53
N TYR A 136 -14.43 -18.61 11.34
CA TYR A 136 -13.27 -19.51 11.50
C TYR A 136 -13.48 -20.91 10.92
N SER A 137 -14.59 -21.17 10.22
CA SER A 137 -14.77 -22.46 9.57
C SER A 137 -13.72 -22.64 8.46
N PRO A 138 -13.28 -23.88 8.15
CA PRO A 138 -12.32 -24.12 7.08
C PRO A 138 -12.76 -23.55 5.73
N GLU A 139 -14.07 -23.50 5.47
CA GLU A 139 -14.64 -22.90 4.26
C GLU A 139 -14.55 -21.38 4.27
N ALA A 140 -14.91 -20.74 5.38
CA ALA A 140 -14.79 -19.29 5.54
C ALA A 140 -13.33 -18.83 5.38
N LEU A 141 -12.38 -19.53 6.00
CA LEU A 141 -10.95 -19.23 5.88
C LEU A 141 -10.43 -19.41 4.45
N ARG A 142 -10.90 -20.42 3.71
CA ARG A 142 -10.58 -20.57 2.28
C ARG A 142 -11.09 -19.39 1.45
N HIS A 143 -12.31 -18.93 1.72
CA HIS A 143 -12.87 -17.74 1.06
C HIS A 143 -12.05 -16.49 1.40
N GLY A 144 -11.78 -16.25 2.69
CA GLY A 144 -10.98 -15.12 3.15
C GLY A 144 -9.58 -15.11 2.53
N TYR A 145 -8.92 -16.27 2.47
CA TYR A 145 -7.62 -16.42 1.79
C TYR A 145 -7.71 -16.04 0.31
N GLY A 146 -8.71 -16.56 -0.40
CA GLY A 146 -8.93 -16.22 -1.81
C GLY A 146 -9.15 -14.72 -2.01
N ALA A 147 -9.93 -14.08 -1.15
CA ALA A 147 -10.18 -12.63 -1.20
C ALA A 147 -8.90 -11.82 -0.98
N VAL A 148 -8.03 -12.22 -0.04
CA VAL A 148 -6.74 -11.54 0.18
C VAL A 148 -5.77 -11.77 -0.99
N VAL A 149 -5.77 -12.95 -1.61
CA VAL A 149 -4.98 -13.21 -2.82
C VAL A 149 -5.40 -12.29 -3.95
N GLU A 150 -6.71 -12.12 -4.18
CA GLU A 150 -7.20 -11.18 -5.20
C GLU A 150 -6.89 -9.72 -4.84
N LEU A 151 -7.00 -9.32 -3.56
CA LEU A 151 -6.53 -8.00 -3.11
C LEU A 151 -5.06 -7.74 -3.48
N LYS A 152 -4.17 -8.73 -3.31
CA LYS A 152 -2.75 -8.61 -3.72
C LYS A 152 -2.61 -8.33 -5.21
N ARG A 153 -3.45 -8.96 -6.04
CA ARG A 153 -3.46 -8.75 -7.49
C ARG A 153 -3.97 -7.37 -7.84
N ASP A 154 -5.04 -6.91 -7.21
CA ASP A 154 -5.60 -5.57 -7.39
C ASP A 154 -4.60 -4.47 -7.00
N MET A 155 -3.85 -4.67 -5.91
CA MET A 155 -2.81 -3.74 -5.47
C MET A 155 -1.64 -3.66 -6.47
N ASP A 156 -1.24 -4.78 -7.06
CA ASP A 156 -0.24 -4.81 -8.12
C ASP A 156 -0.74 -4.16 -9.41
N GLU A 157 -1.94 -4.52 -9.88
CA GLU A 157 -2.53 -3.95 -11.08
C GLU A 157 -2.71 -2.43 -10.95
N GLY A 158 -3.19 -1.97 -9.79
CA GLY A 158 -3.30 -0.54 -9.49
C GLY A 158 -1.96 0.19 -9.59
N ARG A 159 -0.88 -0.40 -9.05
CA ARG A 159 0.47 0.19 -9.14
C ARG A 159 0.95 0.29 -10.58
N ARG A 160 0.81 -0.80 -11.35
CA ARG A 160 1.17 -0.82 -12.78
C ARG A 160 0.43 0.25 -13.57
N LYS A 161 -0.89 0.37 -13.39
CA LYS A 161 -1.70 1.42 -14.04
C LYS A 161 -1.21 2.83 -13.72
N ARG A 162 -0.82 3.09 -12.48
CA ARG A 162 -0.30 4.42 -12.07
C ARG A 162 1.08 4.71 -12.64
N LEU A 163 1.97 3.71 -12.69
CA LEU A 163 3.27 3.83 -13.38
C LEU A 163 3.08 4.12 -14.87
N ILE A 164 2.20 3.38 -15.55
CA ILE A 164 1.88 3.63 -16.97
C ILE A 164 1.35 5.07 -17.16
N ARG A 165 0.48 5.54 -16.26
CA ARG A 165 -0.01 6.93 -16.31
C ARG A 165 1.08 7.98 -16.12
N LEU A 166 2.18 7.65 -15.47
CA LEU A 166 3.36 8.52 -15.35
C LEU A 166 4.30 8.46 -16.56
N GLY A 167 4.04 7.60 -17.54
CA GLY A 167 4.81 7.50 -18.79
C GLY A 167 5.81 6.36 -18.84
N PHE A 168 5.78 5.43 -17.88
CA PHE A 168 6.50 4.17 -17.99
C PHE A 168 5.79 3.24 -18.99
N ASP A 169 6.52 2.44 -19.75
CA ASP A 169 5.91 1.39 -20.57
C ASP A 169 5.38 0.23 -19.71
N GLU A 170 4.62 -0.68 -20.33
CA GLU A 170 3.98 -1.79 -19.60
C GLU A 170 4.98 -2.77 -18.98
N GLU A 171 6.09 -3.05 -19.68
CA GLU A 171 7.10 -4.01 -19.24
C GLU A 171 7.88 -3.43 -18.05
N GLU A 172 8.29 -2.17 -18.16
CA GLU A 172 8.98 -1.45 -17.10
C GLU A 172 8.07 -1.23 -15.88
N ALA A 173 6.80 -0.85 -16.09
CA ALA A 173 5.85 -0.71 -14.99
C ALA A 173 5.65 -2.04 -14.23
N ALA A 174 5.62 -3.16 -14.94
CA ALA A 174 5.53 -4.49 -14.33
C ALA A 174 6.80 -4.85 -13.56
N ALA A 175 7.99 -4.59 -14.13
CA ALA A 175 9.26 -4.81 -13.48
C ALA A 175 9.38 -4.00 -12.17
N LEU A 176 9.08 -2.70 -12.22
CA LEU A 176 9.09 -1.82 -11.05
C LEU A 176 8.06 -2.21 -10.00
N SER A 177 6.84 -2.59 -10.41
CA SER A 177 5.82 -3.07 -9.46
C SER A 177 6.30 -4.33 -8.73
N SER A 178 6.94 -5.27 -9.42
CA SER A 178 7.41 -6.53 -8.81
C SER A 178 8.40 -6.31 -7.65
N LEU A 179 9.18 -5.22 -7.68
CA LEU A 179 10.17 -4.88 -6.66
C LEU A 179 9.53 -4.42 -5.34
N HIS A 180 8.29 -3.92 -5.36
CA HIS A 180 7.61 -3.40 -4.18
C HIS A 180 6.72 -4.44 -3.47
N THR A 181 6.25 -5.49 -4.16
CA THR A 181 5.24 -6.44 -3.65
C THR A 181 5.71 -7.28 -2.45
N ARG A 182 7.00 -7.30 -2.11
CA ARG A 182 7.54 -8.12 -1.00
C ARG A 182 7.46 -7.46 0.38
N ASN A 183 7.21 -6.15 0.48
CA ASN A 183 7.47 -5.39 1.71
C ASN A 183 6.22 -4.89 2.45
N PHE A 184 5.01 -5.03 1.88
CA PHE A 184 3.80 -4.40 2.43
C PHE A 184 2.66 -5.37 2.78
N MET A 185 2.81 -6.64 2.44
CA MET A 185 1.96 -7.74 2.92
C MET A 185 2.82 -8.94 3.14
#